data_AF-A0A2T9YK61-F1
#
_entry.id   AF-A0A2T9YK61-F1
#
_cell.length_a   1.000
_cell.length_b   1.000
_cell.length_c   1.000
_cell.angle_alpha   90.00
_cell.angle_beta   90.00
_cell.angle_gamma   90.00
#
_symmetry.space_group_name_H-M   'P 1'
#
loop_
_entity.id
_entity.type
_entity.pdbx_description
1 polymer ?
#
loop_
_entity_poly.entity_id
_entity_poly.type
_entity_poly.pdbx_seq_one_letter_code
_entity_poly.pdbx_strand_id
1 'polypeptide(L)'
;MESDFLRYDEKDFSGVALCDWNVLSYHRPISSATIIDNYSKELDIAIPEMIFGENFLLIKHATSGFTINLNAYDALKLVEKGPHSADKIQVNHSKTWKESNFAKNPSITNVVKPFDWTFSCEYFGTLSEHLTFKPTTKKIDYEKLKTLEPLLYFDQNTLFEDDLGDNGISSLSYKIKLPKSNTENQNLSVLNDSNYVRQLMDDTPDFVISEIIEY
;
A
#
# COMPACT_ATOMS: atom_id res chain seq x y z
N MET A 1 33.64 -5.15 -14.71
CA MET A 1 32.34 -4.60 -15.13
C MET A 1 31.89 -3.72 -13.99
N GLU A 2 31.88 -2.40 -14.18
CA GLU A 2 31.21 -1.49 -13.24
C GLU A 2 29.78 -1.99 -13.06
N SER A 3 29.33 -2.14 -11.82
CA SER A 3 27.95 -2.51 -11.55
C SER A 3 27.06 -1.38 -12.04
N ASP A 4 26.13 -1.68 -12.96
CA ASP A 4 25.08 -0.77 -13.47
C ASP A 4 24.09 -0.42 -12.34
N PHE A 5 24.59 0.32 -11.35
CA PHE A 5 23.88 0.86 -10.23
C PHE A 5 23.70 2.36 -10.45
N LEU A 6 22.45 2.80 -10.54
CA LEU A 6 22.11 4.20 -10.63
C LEU A 6 21.10 4.52 -9.53
N ARG A 7 21.43 5.45 -8.64
CA ARG A 7 20.48 6.02 -7.69
C ARG A 7 20.06 7.40 -8.20
N TYR A 8 18.78 7.69 -8.12
CA TYR A 8 18.23 9.00 -8.43
C TYR A 8 17.33 9.47 -7.29
N ASP A 9 17.39 10.77 -7.03
CA ASP A 9 16.73 11.43 -5.91
C ASP A 9 16.30 12.81 -6.43
N GLU A 10 15.02 12.92 -6.75
CA GLU A 10 14.36 14.14 -7.20
C GLU A 10 13.37 14.59 -6.14
N LYS A 11 12.86 15.82 -6.27
CA LYS A 11 12.03 16.47 -5.25
C LYS A 11 10.93 15.58 -4.64
N ASP A 12 10.23 14.85 -5.51
CA ASP A 12 9.08 14.04 -5.13
C ASP A 12 9.33 12.53 -5.41
N PHE A 13 10.40 12.17 -6.13
CA PHE A 13 10.69 10.80 -6.53
C PHE A 13 12.06 10.35 -6.04
N SER A 14 12.16 9.14 -5.52
CA SER A 14 13.45 8.50 -5.26
C SER A 14 13.47 7.10 -5.84
N GLY A 15 14.65 6.60 -6.18
CA GLY A 15 14.73 5.27 -6.73
C GLY A 15 16.13 4.79 -7.04
N VAL A 16 16.19 3.55 -7.50
CA VAL A 16 17.41 2.86 -7.86
C VAL A 16 17.18 1.96 -9.07
N ALA A 17 18.10 2.00 -10.02
CA ALA A 17 18.25 0.98 -11.04
C ALA A 17 19.46 0.11 -10.68
N LEU A 18 19.28 -1.20 -10.71
CA LEU A 18 20.32 -2.20 -10.49
C LEU A 18 20.14 -3.34 -11.49
N CYS A 19 21.04 -3.42 -12.47
CA CYS A 19 20.92 -4.36 -13.59
C CYS A 19 19.53 -4.21 -14.28
N ASP A 20 18.78 -5.29 -14.45
CA ASP A 20 17.45 -5.28 -15.06
C ASP A 20 16.33 -4.77 -14.15
N TRP A 21 16.62 -4.42 -12.89
CA TRP A 21 15.61 -3.99 -11.94
C TRP A 21 15.61 -2.50 -11.75
N ASN A 22 14.41 -1.94 -11.68
CA ASN A 22 14.17 -0.54 -11.37
C ASN A 22 13.16 -0.46 -10.22
N VAL A 23 13.54 0.27 -9.19
CA VAL A 23 12.72 0.61 -8.04
C VAL A 23 12.49 2.11 -8.08
N LEU A 24 11.23 2.52 -8.11
CA LEU A 24 10.80 3.90 -8.14
C LEU A 24 9.79 4.11 -7.03
N SER A 25 10.03 5.11 -6.19
CA SER A 25 9.12 5.54 -5.14
C SER A 25 8.71 6.98 -5.37
N TYR A 26 7.42 7.27 -5.17
CA TYR A 26 6.85 8.60 -5.34
C TYR A 26 6.16 9.08 -4.06
N HIS A 27 6.54 10.28 -3.63
CA HIS A 27 6.11 10.93 -2.40
C HIS A 27 5.45 12.27 -2.72
N ARG A 28 4.16 12.36 -2.41
CA ARG A 28 3.34 13.56 -2.49
C ARG A 28 2.68 13.82 -1.15
N PRO A 29 2.30 15.08 -0.87
CA PRO A 29 1.45 15.41 0.28
C PRO A 29 0.08 14.72 0.22
N ILE A 30 -0.70 14.88 1.29
CA ILE A 30 -2.10 14.46 1.35
C ILE A 30 -2.86 14.97 0.12
N SER A 31 -3.72 14.12 -0.42
CA SER A 31 -4.44 14.34 -1.66
C SER A 31 -5.35 15.57 -1.59
N SER A 32 -5.51 16.26 -2.71
CA SER A 32 -6.49 17.34 -2.84
C SER A 32 -7.92 16.81 -2.75
N ALA A 33 -8.86 17.69 -2.40
CA ALA A 33 -10.30 17.37 -2.36
C ALA A 33 -10.80 16.76 -3.67
N THR A 34 -10.27 17.19 -4.82
CA THR A 34 -10.64 16.64 -6.14
C THR A 34 -10.27 15.16 -6.27
N ILE A 35 -9.09 14.74 -5.79
CA ILE A 35 -8.67 13.33 -5.82
C ILE A 35 -9.54 12.52 -4.85
N ILE A 36 -9.80 13.05 -3.66
CA ILE A 36 -10.64 12.42 -2.64
C ILE A 36 -12.06 12.18 -3.17
N ASP A 37 -12.68 13.20 -3.77
CA ASP A 37 -14.03 13.11 -4.34
C ASP A 37 -14.09 12.07 -5.48
N ASN A 38 -13.06 12.04 -6.33
CA ASN A 38 -12.96 11.06 -7.41
C ASN A 38 -12.83 9.63 -6.85
N TYR A 39 -11.94 9.41 -5.87
CA TYR A 39 -11.78 8.10 -5.24
C TYR A 39 -13.06 7.66 -4.55
N SER A 40 -13.71 8.55 -3.80
CA SER A 40 -14.97 8.22 -3.12
C SER A 40 -16.05 7.80 -4.11
N LYS A 41 -16.16 8.53 -5.23
CA LYS A 41 -17.14 8.24 -6.29
C LYS A 41 -16.87 6.93 -7.02
N GLU A 42 -15.61 6.62 -7.32
CA GLU A 42 -15.22 5.41 -8.05
C GLU A 42 -15.25 4.16 -7.18
N LEU A 43 -14.81 4.30 -5.92
CA LEU A 43 -14.72 3.18 -4.98
C LEU A 43 -16.01 2.96 -4.20
N ASP A 44 -16.94 3.93 -4.21
CA ASP A 44 -18.24 3.83 -3.52
C ASP A 44 -18.07 3.56 -2.01
N ILE A 45 -17.09 4.24 -1.41
CA ILE A 45 -16.77 4.25 0.04
C ILE A 45 -16.39 5.67 0.47
N ALA A 46 -16.44 5.95 1.78
CA ALA A 46 -15.72 7.10 2.32
C ALA A 46 -14.21 6.86 2.16
N ILE A 47 -13.42 7.92 2.08
CA ILE A 47 -11.96 7.83 1.89
C ILE A 47 -11.28 8.14 3.23
N PRO A 48 -10.16 7.48 3.58
CA PRO A 48 -9.39 7.78 4.78
C PRO A 48 -9.06 9.27 4.90
N GLU A 49 -9.05 9.80 6.13
CA GLU A 49 -8.74 11.20 6.41
C GLU A 49 -7.42 11.66 5.77
N MET A 50 -6.37 10.86 5.92
CA MET A 50 -5.05 11.15 5.38
C MET A 50 -4.72 10.18 4.24
N ILE A 51 -5.29 10.43 3.07
CA ILE A 51 -4.96 9.67 1.86
C ILE A 51 -3.83 10.32 1.05
N PHE A 52 -2.81 9.54 0.73
CA PHE A 52 -1.73 9.91 -0.18
C PHE A 52 -1.93 9.22 -1.54
N GLY A 53 -2.97 9.63 -2.26
CA GLY A 53 -3.51 8.93 -3.43
C GLY A 53 -2.56 8.90 -4.63
N GLU A 54 -1.63 9.84 -4.69
CA GLU A 54 -0.58 9.88 -5.72
C GLU A 54 0.67 9.08 -5.32
N ASN A 55 0.83 8.69 -4.04
CA ASN A 55 2.01 7.96 -3.59
C ASN A 55 2.02 6.56 -4.16
N PHE A 56 3.21 6.10 -4.57
CA PHE A 56 3.38 4.72 -4.97
C PHE A 56 4.82 4.21 -4.83
N LEU A 57 4.94 2.88 -4.72
CA LEU A 57 6.18 2.16 -4.96
C LEU A 57 6.01 1.26 -6.18
N LEU A 58 6.82 1.49 -7.20
CA LEU A 58 6.88 0.70 -8.43
C LEU A 58 8.20 -0.08 -8.47
N ILE A 59 8.10 -1.40 -8.54
CA ILE A 59 9.25 -2.28 -8.79
C ILE A 59 9.04 -2.94 -10.15
N LYS A 60 10.01 -2.78 -11.05
CA LYS A 60 9.96 -3.28 -12.41
C LYS A 60 11.20 -4.09 -12.74
N HIS A 61 11.00 -5.22 -13.42
CA HIS A 61 12.06 -5.96 -14.08
C HIS A 61 11.96 -5.73 -15.60
N ALA A 62 12.98 -5.11 -16.19
CA ALA A 62 12.99 -4.69 -17.59
C ALA A 62 12.85 -5.88 -18.55
N THR A 63 13.57 -6.97 -18.30
CA THR A 63 13.66 -8.10 -19.24
C THR A 63 12.42 -8.99 -19.24
N SER A 64 11.81 -9.25 -18.07
CA SER A 64 10.58 -10.06 -18.00
C SER A 64 9.31 -9.24 -18.14
N GLY A 65 9.39 -7.91 -18.05
CA GLY A 65 8.22 -7.03 -17.97
C GLY A 65 7.46 -7.13 -16.64
N PHE A 66 7.97 -7.86 -15.65
CA PHE A 66 7.37 -7.96 -14.32
C PHE A 66 7.26 -6.57 -13.70
N THR A 67 6.07 -6.22 -13.21
CA THR A 67 5.88 -5.03 -12.39
C THR A 67 5.00 -5.33 -11.18
N ILE A 68 5.35 -4.72 -10.06
CA ILE A 68 4.49 -4.60 -8.89
C ILE A 68 4.38 -3.12 -8.50
N ASN A 69 3.15 -2.65 -8.31
CA ASN A 69 2.84 -1.27 -7.94
C ASN A 69 2.05 -1.24 -6.64
N LEU A 70 2.58 -0.60 -5.60
CA LEU A 70 1.86 -0.35 -4.36
C LEU A 70 1.30 1.05 -4.39
N ASN A 71 -0.03 1.20 -4.24
CA ASN A 71 -0.70 2.50 -4.25
C ASN A 71 -1.99 2.40 -3.42
N ALA A 72 -2.47 3.55 -2.93
CA ALA A 72 -3.65 3.61 -2.06
C ALA A 72 -4.94 3.19 -2.78
N TYR A 73 -5.09 3.55 -4.06
CA TYR A 73 -6.32 3.34 -4.81
C TYR A 73 -6.65 1.85 -4.97
N ASP A 74 -5.68 1.06 -5.41
CA ASP A 74 -5.85 -0.38 -5.61
C ASP A 74 -6.05 -1.12 -4.28
N ALA A 75 -5.42 -0.64 -3.19
CA ALA A 75 -5.69 -1.15 -1.85
C ALA A 75 -7.15 -0.91 -1.44
N LEU A 76 -7.63 0.33 -1.58
CA LEU A 76 -8.98 0.72 -1.21
C LEU A 76 -10.07 0.06 -2.08
N LYS A 77 -9.75 -0.39 -3.30
CA LYS A 77 -10.66 -1.23 -4.10
C LYS A 77 -11.01 -2.55 -3.42
N LEU A 78 -10.07 -3.11 -2.65
CA LEU A 78 -10.22 -4.42 -2.00
C LEU A 78 -10.97 -4.35 -0.66
N VAL A 79 -11.28 -3.14 -0.17
CA VAL A 79 -12.08 -2.95 1.05
C VAL A 79 -13.44 -3.61 0.87
N GLU A 80 -13.84 -4.40 1.86
CA GLU A 80 -15.10 -5.16 1.85
C GLU A 80 -16.29 -4.21 1.86
N LYS A 81 -17.22 -4.41 0.91
CA LYS A 81 -18.44 -3.60 0.76
C LYS A 81 -19.65 -4.51 0.86
N GLY A 82 -20.63 -4.09 1.64
CA GLY A 82 -21.94 -4.73 1.72
C GLY A 82 -22.62 -4.56 3.07
N PRO A 83 -23.93 -4.89 3.14
CA PRO A 83 -24.71 -4.78 4.37
C PRO A 83 -24.08 -5.54 5.55
N HIS A 84 -23.57 -6.74 5.29
CA HIS A 84 -22.92 -7.59 6.30
C HIS A 84 -21.56 -7.05 6.78
N SER A 85 -20.92 -6.18 6.02
CA SER A 85 -19.62 -5.59 6.38
C SER A 85 -19.82 -4.43 7.36
N ALA A 86 -20.87 -3.62 7.18
CA ALA A 86 -21.21 -2.52 8.08
C ALA A 86 -21.75 -2.95 9.45
N ASP A 87 -22.13 -4.21 9.61
CA ASP A 87 -22.55 -4.78 10.89
C ASP A 87 -21.38 -5.28 11.74
N LYS A 88 -20.17 -5.38 11.16
CA LYS A 88 -18.98 -5.91 11.86
C LYS A 88 -18.42 -4.91 12.86
N ILE A 89 -18.33 -3.62 12.50
CA ILE A 89 -17.86 -2.53 13.37
C ILE A 89 -18.61 -1.24 12.97
N GLN A 90 -19.37 -0.65 13.90
CA GLN A 90 -20.03 0.65 13.69
C GLN A 90 -19.35 1.72 14.54
N VAL A 91 -18.42 2.46 13.93
CA VAL A 91 -17.91 3.70 14.52
C VAL A 91 -19.04 4.73 14.60
N ASN A 92 -19.14 5.46 15.72
CA ASN A 92 -20.24 6.40 16.00
C ASN A 92 -20.43 7.46 14.89
N HIS A 93 -19.38 7.80 14.14
CA HIS A 93 -19.39 8.78 13.06
C HIS A 93 -20.02 8.32 11.74
N SER A 94 -20.27 7.01 11.57
CA SER A 94 -20.89 6.43 10.38
C SER A 94 -22.31 6.98 10.11
N LYS A 95 -23.01 7.40 11.18
CA LYS A 95 -24.34 8.04 11.08
C LYS A 95 -24.23 9.46 10.52
N THR A 96 -23.29 10.25 11.03
CA THR A 96 -23.07 11.65 10.63
C THR A 96 -22.60 11.77 9.17
N TRP A 97 -21.75 10.85 8.69
CA TRP A 97 -21.31 10.87 7.30
C TRP A 97 -22.44 10.56 6.32
N LYS A 98 -23.27 9.54 6.62
CA LYS A 98 -24.48 9.25 5.84
C LYS A 98 -25.35 10.50 5.73
N GLU A 99 -25.61 11.17 6.86
CA GLU A 99 -26.44 12.38 6.91
C GLU A 99 -25.84 13.57 6.14
N SER A 100 -24.52 13.80 6.23
CA SER A 100 -23.85 14.90 5.52
C SER A 100 -23.76 14.70 4.00
N ASN A 101 -23.62 13.47 3.52
CA ASN A 101 -23.68 13.15 2.10
C ASN A 101 -25.08 13.35 1.52
N PHE A 102 -26.12 12.96 2.27
CA PHE A 102 -27.51 13.24 1.90
C PHE A 102 -27.81 14.75 1.85
N ALA A 103 -27.23 15.52 2.79
CA ALA A 103 -27.45 16.97 2.86
C ALA A 103 -26.76 17.76 1.74
N LYS A 104 -25.57 17.35 1.28
CA LYS A 104 -24.80 18.05 0.25
C LYS A 104 -25.27 17.76 -1.19
N ASN A 105 -25.98 16.66 -1.43
CA ASN A 105 -26.46 16.30 -2.76
C ASN A 105 -27.84 15.58 -2.71
N PRO A 106 -28.96 16.32 -2.62
CA PRO A 106 -30.30 15.73 -2.53
C PRO A 106 -30.76 14.99 -3.80
N SER A 107 -30.02 15.08 -4.91
CA SER A 107 -30.27 14.37 -6.18
C SER A 107 -29.35 13.16 -6.42
N ILE A 108 -28.38 12.88 -5.53
CA ILE A 108 -27.52 11.71 -5.63
C ILE A 108 -28.21 10.53 -4.94
N THR A 109 -28.72 9.60 -5.74
CA THR A 109 -29.22 8.29 -5.29
C THR A 109 -28.10 7.27 -5.05
N ASN A 110 -26.83 7.68 -5.10
CA ASN A 110 -25.71 6.79 -4.76
C ASN A 110 -25.60 6.71 -3.24
N VAL A 111 -26.43 5.83 -2.68
CA VAL A 111 -26.22 5.29 -1.34
C VAL A 111 -24.88 4.59 -1.37
N VAL A 112 -23.88 5.23 -0.78
CA VAL A 112 -22.57 4.62 -0.58
C VAL A 112 -22.80 3.26 0.08
N LYS A 113 -22.20 2.22 -0.50
CA LYS A 113 -22.38 0.87 0.03
C LYS A 113 -21.94 0.84 1.50
N PRO A 114 -22.73 0.20 2.37
CA PRO A 114 -22.28 -0.01 3.74
C PRO A 114 -20.92 -0.74 3.71
N PHE A 115 -19.95 -0.26 4.48
CA PHE A 115 -18.65 -0.91 4.68
C PHE A 115 -18.29 -0.78 6.17
N ASP A 116 -17.21 -1.44 6.60
CA ASP A 116 -16.85 -1.60 8.02
C ASP A 116 -16.12 -0.39 8.66
N TRP A 117 -15.86 0.67 7.89
CA TRP A 117 -15.15 1.89 8.31
C TRP A 117 -13.71 1.71 8.76
N THR A 118 -13.15 0.51 8.67
CA THR A 118 -11.77 0.20 9.12
C THR A 118 -10.76 0.17 7.98
N PHE A 119 -11.22 0.26 6.72
CA PHE A 119 -10.37 0.16 5.53
C PHE A 119 -9.56 -1.16 5.44
N SER A 120 -10.07 -2.22 6.08
CA SER A 120 -9.50 -3.57 6.05
C SER A 120 -9.35 -4.07 4.62
N CYS A 121 -8.12 -4.43 4.22
CA CYS A 121 -7.85 -5.05 2.93
C CYS A 121 -6.63 -5.98 2.95
N GLU A 122 -6.71 -7.10 2.22
CA GLU A 122 -5.55 -7.97 1.96
C GLU A 122 -4.83 -7.50 0.68
N TYR A 123 -4.18 -6.33 0.76
CA TYR A 123 -3.46 -5.76 -0.38
C TYR A 123 -1.97 -6.10 -0.35
N PHE A 124 -1.48 -6.70 -1.44
CA PHE A 124 -0.07 -7.10 -1.60
C PHE A 124 0.64 -6.38 -2.76
N GLY A 125 0.01 -5.34 -3.32
CA GLY A 125 0.47 -4.67 -4.53
C GLY A 125 -0.24 -5.16 -5.79
N THR A 126 -0.33 -4.28 -6.78
CA THR A 126 -0.91 -4.54 -8.10
C THR A 126 0.15 -5.08 -9.04
N LEU A 127 -0.09 -6.28 -9.59
CA LEU A 127 0.82 -6.93 -10.53
C LEU A 127 0.48 -6.64 -12.00
N SER A 128 1.48 -6.76 -12.88
CA SER A 128 1.24 -6.83 -14.33
C SER A 128 0.44 -8.09 -14.71
N GLU A 129 -0.42 -7.98 -15.73
CA GLU A 129 -1.43 -8.96 -16.18
C GLU A 129 -0.90 -10.35 -16.64
N HIS A 130 0.39 -10.61 -16.55
CA HIS A 130 1.04 -11.83 -17.10
C HIS A 130 1.77 -12.68 -16.07
N LEU A 131 1.58 -12.41 -14.78
CA LEU A 131 2.23 -13.13 -13.70
C LEU A 131 1.24 -13.98 -12.93
N THR A 132 1.50 -15.27 -12.86
CA THR A 132 0.70 -16.20 -12.06
C THR A 132 1.50 -16.63 -10.85
N PHE A 133 1.03 -16.28 -9.66
CA PHE A 133 1.61 -16.81 -8.42
C PHE A 133 1.46 -18.32 -8.39
N LYS A 134 2.52 -19.00 -7.94
CA LYS A 134 2.50 -20.44 -7.68
C LYS A 134 2.75 -20.67 -6.20
N PRO A 135 1.99 -21.58 -5.56
CA PRO A 135 2.29 -22.01 -4.20
C PRO A 135 3.75 -22.49 -4.12
N THR A 136 4.44 -22.07 -3.06
CA THR A 136 5.83 -22.44 -2.82
C THR A 136 6.02 -22.81 -1.35
N THR A 137 6.89 -23.78 -1.09
CA THR A 137 7.30 -24.17 0.27
C THR A 137 8.54 -23.40 0.73
N LYS A 138 9.14 -22.60 -0.16
CA LYS A 138 10.25 -21.71 0.20
C LYS A 138 9.77 -20.71 1.24
N LYS A 139 10.56 -20.54 2.29
CA LYS A 139 10.32 -19.56 3.35
C LYS A 139 11.32 -18.41 3.23
N ILE A 140 10.92 -17.27 3.79
CA ILE A 140 11.77 -16.11 3.98
C ILE A 140 12.91 -16.49 4.91
N ASP A 141 14.15 -16.14 4.53
CA ASP A 141 15.33 -16.33 5.37
C ASP A 141 15.48 -15.14 6.32
N TYR A 142 14.84 -15.27 7.49
CA TYR A 142 14.85 -14.25 8.53
C TYR A 142 16.24 -13.95 9.11
N GLU A 143 17.18 -14.89 9.04
CA GLU A 143 18.53 -14.66 9.57
C GLU A 143 19.32 -13.71 8.67
N LYS A 144 19.09 -13.77 7.35
CA LYS A 144 19.62 -12.77 6.42
C LYS A 144 19.07 -11.37 6.68
N LEU A 145 17.81 -11.24 7.09
CA LEU A 145 17.20 -9.95 7.43
C LEU A 145 17.77 -9.29 8.68
N LYS A 146 18.20 -10.09 9.65
CA LYS A 146 18.78 -9.59 10.92
C LYS A 146 20.21 -9.10 10.76
N THR A 147 20.86 -9.44 9.65
CA THR A 147 22.24 -9.04 9.41
C THR A 147 22.29 -7.54 9.13
N LEU A 148 23.00 -6.80 9.98
CA LEU A 148 23.24 -5.37 9.79
C LEU A 148 24.30 -5.18 8.69
N GLU A 149 23.83 -4.95 7.47
CA GLU A 149 24.70 -4.55 6.37
C GLU A 149 24.29 -3.16 5.81
N PRO A 150 25.20 -2.43 5.16
CA PRO A 150 24.87 -1.12 4.59
C PRO A 150 23.82 -1.26 3.49
N LEU A 151 22.85 -0.34 3.46
CA LEU A 151 21.82 -0.28 2.42
C LEU A 151 22.32 0.50 1.20
N LEU A 152 22.00 0.01 0.02
CA LEU A 152 22.10 0.72 -1.26
C LEU A 152 20.97 1.73 -1.43
N TYR A 153 19.78 1.30 -1.07
CA TYR A 153 18.57 2.09 -1.16
C TYR A 153 17.64 1.74 0.00
N PHE A 154 17.02 2.78 0.56
CA PHE A 154 16.01 2.66 1.59
C PHE A 154 14.94 3.68 1.28
N ASP A 155 13.69 3.28 1.39
CA ASP A 155 12.59 4.21 1.37
C ASP A 155 11.42 3.66 2.20
N GLN A 156 10.60 4.57 2.72
CA GLN A 156 9.40 4.24 3.47
C GLN A 156 8.38 5.33 3.22
N ASN A 157 7.12 4.94 2.98
CA ASN A 157 6.06 5.89 2.72
C ASN A 157 4.69 5.37 3.17
N THR A 158 3.79 6.29 3.48
CA THR A 158 2.40 6.02 3.82
C THR A 158 1.53 6.20 2.59
N LEU A 159 0.59 5.27 2.39
CA LEU A 159 -0.41 5.31 1.32
C LEU A 159 -1.72 5.90 1.83
N PHE A 160 -2.18 5.50 3.01
CA PHE A 160 -3.28 6.16 3.71
C PHE A 160 -3.21 5.94 5.22
N GLU A 161 -3.88 6.82 5.97
CA GLU A 161 -4.11 6.72 7.42
C GLU A 161 -5.48 7.33 7.79
N ASP A 162 -6.13 6.75 8.79
CA ASP A 162 -7.39 7.21 9.37
C ASP A 162 -7.40 6.92 10.88
N ASP A 163 -7.90 7.83 11.71
CA ASP A 163 -7.99 7.66 13.17
C ASP A 163 -9.31 7.01 13.64
N LEU A 164 -10.12 6.53 12.69
CA LEU A 164 -11.40 5.87 12.92
C LEU A 164 -12.35 6.70 13.80
N GLY A 165 -12.22 8.03 13.77
CA GLY A 165 -12.95 8.96 14.63
C GLY A 165 -12.60 8.79 16.11
N ASP A 166 -11.30 8.83 16.41
CA ASP A 166 -10.71 8.61 17.74
C ASP A 166 -10.93 7.20 18.33
N ASN A 167 -11.31 6.21 17.51
CA ASN A 167 -11.55 4.83 17.97
C ASN A 167 -10.39 3.87 17.65
N GLY A 168 -9.29 4.37 17.09
CA GLY A 168 -8.12 3.56 16.75
C GLY A 168 -7.30 4.23 15.65
N ILE A 169 -6.51 3.45 14.93
CA ILE A 169 -5.81 3.90 13.73
C ILE A 169 -5.92 2.80 12.69
N SER A 170 -6.23 3.16 11.45
CA SER A 170 -6.08 2.30 10.28
C SER A 170 -5.08 2.95 9.34
N SER A 171 -3.97 2.27 9.05
CA SER A 171 -2.96 2.80 8.15
C SER A 171 -2.43 1.73 7.20
N LEU A 172 -2.00 2.18 6.03
CA LEU A 172 -1.28 1.37 5.07
C LEU A 172 -0.01 2.10 4.65
N SER A 173 1.12 1.46 4.86
CA SER A 173 2.44 1.98 4.49
C SER A 173 3.28 0.89 3.81
N TYR A 174 4.33 1.30 3.12
CA TYR A 174 5.35 0.38 2.62
C TYR A 174 6.73 0.80 3.10
N LYS A 175 7.62 -0.17 3.12
CA LYS A 175 9.03 -0.01 3.46
C LYS A 175 9.83 -0.82 2.47
N ILE A 176 10.93 -0.25 1.98
CA ILE A 176 11.84 -0.95 1.07
C ILE A 176 13.28 -0.76 1.54
N LYS A 177 14.02 -1.87 1.65
CA LYS A 177 15.43 -1.95 2.01
C LYS A 177 16.13 -2.77 0.94
N LEU A 178 17.11 -2.17 0.28
CA LEU A 178 17.98 -2.87 -0.67
C LEU A 178 19.39 -2.95 -0.07
N PRO A 179 19.81 -4.12 0.45
CA PRO A 179 21.15 -4.29 1.02
C PRO A 179 22.26 -4.34 -0.04
N LYS A 180 23.50 -4.00 0.32
CA LYS A 180 24.66 -4.02 -0.61
C LYS A 180 24.99 -5.39 -1.17
N SER A 181 24.82 -6.47 -0.39
CA SER A 181 25.05 -7.86 -0.84
C SER A 181 24.24 -8.27 -2.09
N ASN A 182 23.14 -7.56 -2.40
CA ASN A 182 22.33 -7.82 -3.59
C ASN A 182 23.01 -7.40 -4.91
N THR A 183 24.06 -6.57 -4.87
CA THR A 183 24.84 -6.21 -6.07
C THR A 183 25.78 -7.34 -6.53
N GLU A 184 26.31 -8.12 -5.59
CA GLU A 184 27.34 -9.14 -5.88
C GLU A 184 26.75 -10.42 -6.48
N ASN A 185 25.48 -10.71 -6.21
CA ASN A 185 24.87 -11.95 -6.63
C ASN A 185 24.27 -11.90 -8.06
N GLN A 186 24.20 -10.72 -8.71
CA GLN A 186 23.43 -10.46 -9.96
C GLN A 186 22.00 -11.05 -9.94
N ASN A 187 21.55 -11.45 -8.76
CA ASN A 187 20.35 -12.21 -8.49
C ASN A 187 19.53 -11.32 -7.59
N LEU A 188 18.78 -10.45 -8.22
CA LEU A 188 17.45 -10.13 -7.71
C LEU A 188 16.49 -11.31 -7.99
N SER A 189 16.99 -12.57 -8.00
CA SER A 189 16.18 -13.79 -7.81
C SER A 189 15.39 -13.73 -6.50
N VAL A 190 15.89 -12.89 -5.61
CA VAL A 190 15.26 -12.35 -4.43
C VAL A 190 13.89 -11.72 -4.78
N LEU A 191 13.78 -10.87 -5.81
CA LEU A 191 12.50 -10.34 -6.31
C LEU A 191 11.73 -11.31 -7.23
N ASN A 192 12.33 -12.43 -7.67
CA ASN A 192 11.63 -13.54 -8.34
C ASN A 192 11.01 -14.56 -7.38
N ASP A 193 11.32 -14.48 -6.08
CA ASP A 193 10.58 -15.20 -5.06
C ASP A 193 9.48 -14.25 -4.56
N SER A 194 8.21 -14.60 -4.80
CA SER A 194 7.03 -13.90 -4.27
C SER A 194 7.08 -13.68 -2.75
N ASN A 195 8.00 -14.34 -2.06
CA ASN A 195 8.30 -14.20 -0.65
C ASN A 195 9.20 -13.02 -0.31
N TYR A 196 9.92 -12.38 -1.25
CA TYR A 196 10.77 -11.22 -0.90
C TYR A 196 10.06 -9.87 -1.05
N VAL A 197 8.98 -9.81 -1.82
CA VAL A 197 8.01 -8.71 -1.68
C VAL A 197 7.45 -8.71 -0.25
N ARG A 198 7.25 -9.88 0.38
CA ARG A 198 7.02 -10.00 1.83
C ARG A 198 8.24 -9.64 2.68
N GLN A 199 9.47 -9.86 2.20
CA GLN A 199 10.71 -9.54 2.92
C GLN A 199 11.04 -8.02 2.95
N LEU A 200 10.38 -7.22 2.11
CA LEU A 200 10.33 -5.76 2.24
C LEU A 200 9.15 -5.29 3.14
N MET A 201 8.12 -6.14 3.27
CA MET A 201 6.87 -5.93 4.03
C MET A 201 6.81 -6.76 5.31
N ASP A 202 7.95 -7.05 5.94
CA ASP A 202 8.04 -7.66 7.27
C ASP A 202 8.49 -6.56 8.27
N ASP A 203 7.70 -5.50 8.33
CA ASP A 203 6.80 -5.32 9.47
C ASP A 203 5.42 -5.60 8.85
N THR A 204 4.61 -6.47 9.48
CA THR A 204 3.20 -6.79 9.23
C THR A 204 2.45 -5.86 8.24
N PRO A 205 1.40 -6.31 7.50
CA PRO A 205 0.28 -5.39 7.39
C PRO A 205 -0.09 -5.10 8.84
N ASP A 206 0.37 -3.96 9.34
CA ASP A 206 -0.13 -3.37 10.55
C ASP A 206 -1.58 -3.00 10.22
N PHE A 207 -2.43 -4.03 10.21
CA PHE A 207 -3.54 -4.08 11.14
C PHE A 207 -2.98 -3.88 12.55
N VAL A 208 -2.51 -2.67 12.85
CA VAL A 208 -2.48 -2.16 14.20
C VAL A 208 -3.91 -1.72 14.46
N ILE A 209 -4.75 -2.66 14.88
CA ILE A 209 -5.82 -2.31 15.82
C ILE A 209 -5.10 -2.06 17.15
N SER A 210 -4.58 -0.85 17.32
CA SER A 210 -4.20 -0.37 18.64
C SER A 210 -5.49 -0.08 19.39
N GLU A 211 -5.85 -0.99 20.29
CA GLU A 211 -6.94 -0.87 21.28
C GLU A 211 -8.36 -0.75 20.72
N ILE A 212 -9.09 -1.87 20.72
CA ILE A 212 -10.53 -1.81 21.01
C ILE A 212 -10.62 -1.63 22.53
N ILE A 213 -10.89 -0.40 22.99
CA ILE A 213 -11.39 -0.21 24.36
C ILE A 213 -12.84 -0.70 24.34
N GLU A 214 -13.03 -1.96 24.72
CA GLU A 214 -14.34 -2.46 25.11
C GLU A 214 -14.76 -1.76 26.41
N TYR A 215 -15.89 -1.05 26.37
CA TYR A 215 -16.67 -0.73 27.58
C TYR A 215 -17.75 -1.78 27.79
#